data_AF-C6PP17-F1
#
_entry.id   AF-C6PP17-F1
#
_cell.length_a   1.000
_cell.length_b   1.000
_cell.length_c   1.000
_cell.angle_alpha   90.00
_cell.angle_beta   90.00
_cell.angle_gamma   90.00
#
_symmetry.space_group_name_H-M   'P 1'
#
loop_
_entity.id
_entity.type
_entity.pdbx_description
1 polymer ?
#
loop_
_entity_poly.entity_id
_entity_poly.type
_entity_poly.pdbx_seq_one_letter_code
_entity_poly.pdbx_strand_id
1 'polypeptide(L)'
;MRFICDNCNLGHEVEEYREKLETVMNQKKYSLLDNEVVKLSQFLDNLIYKCVICEMRLKEISNYQRSLNNIFGTHSTFYYYGNQHLFMNMYFYILEGLKNNELIYLFMEESIYKDLLEFLKGNNVLIEHVKFKNVKELIKGNRECGLDGLKREIQKIGLSGELEEYSGIRWIGQPSCAIRNNSERDFLEFEKNLTEALCNVNASLLCIYDAYDYMHEKQFINETVIKESMDTHNYILKDLVLKAIN
;
A
#
# COMPACT_ATOMS: atom_id res chain seq x y z
N MET A 1 0.69 25.78 12.55
CA MET A 1 -0.73 25.36 12.58
C MET A 1 -0.79 24.07 11.80
N ARG A 2 -1.13 22.94 12.42
CA ARG A 2 -1.38 21.69 11.69
C ARG A 2 -2.71 21.87 10.98
N PHE A 3 -2.72 21.82 9.66
CA PHE A 3 -3.96 21.80 8.89
C PHE A 3 -4.59 20.44 9.14
N ILE A 4 -5.69 20.40 9.87
CA ILE A 4 -6.51 19.20 9.97
C ILE A 4 -7.53 19.29 8.84
N CYS A 5 -7.93 18.18 8.23
CA CYS A 5 -9.05 18.18 7.28
C CYS A 5 -10.30 18.80 7.95
N ASP A 6 -10.63 20.03 7.57
CA ASP A 6 -11.72 20.84 8.15
C ASP A 6 -13.12 20.34 7.74
N ASN A 7 -13.20 19.42 6.77
CA ASN A 7 -14.46 19.04 6.13
C ASN A 7 -15.25 17.97 6.89
N CYS A 8 -14.58 17.01 7.55
CA CYS A 8 -15.27 15.93 8.27
C CYS A 8 -15.05 15.92 9.79
N ASN A 9 -14.20 16.81 10.32
CA ASN A 9 -13.77 16.82 11.72
C ASN A 9 -13.15 15.50 12.24
N LEU A 10 -12.86 14.53 11.37
CA LEU A 10 -12.31 13.23 11.76
C LEU A 10 -10.82 13.26 12.02
N GLY A 11 -10.08 14.28 11.57
CA GLY A 11 -8.62 14.27 11.69
C GLY A 11 -8.11 14.30 13.14
N HIS A 12 -8.86 14.92 14.07
CA HIS A 12 -8.55 14.81 15.51
C HIS A 12 -8.77 13.37 16.02
N GLU A 13 -9.85 12.71 15.58
CA GLU A 13 -10.14 11.33 15.97
C GLU A 13 -9.09 10.36 15.39
N VAL A 14 -8.67 10.55 14.14
CA VAL A 14 -7.57 9.77 13.52
C VAL A 14 -6.29 9.90 14.34
N GLU A 15 -5.92 11.12 14.76
CA GLU A 15 -4.73 11.35 15.57
C GLU A 15 -4.84 10.70 16.96
N GLU A 16 -5.99 10.84 17.62
CA GLU A 16 -6.25 10.23 18.93
C GLU A 16 -6.13 8.70 18.88
N TYR A 17 -6.67 8.07 17.83
CA TYR A 17 -6.58 6.62 17.67
C TYR A 17 -5.20 6.14 17.21
N ARG A 18 -4.44 6.97 16.46
CA ARG A 18 -3.01 6.72 16.20
C ARG A 18 -2.24 6.63 17.52
N GLU A 19 -2.40 7.61 18.41
CA GLU A 19 -1.71 7.65 19.71
C GLU A 19 -2.10 6.47 20.61
N LYS A 20 -3.39 6.09 20.61
CA LYS A 20 -3.87 4.90 21.32
C LYS A 20 -3.22 3.63 20.77
N LEU A 21 -3.18 3.46 19.45
CA LEU A 21 -2.55 2.30 18.83
C LEU A 21 -1.07 2.19 19.22
N GLU A 22 -0.31 3.29 19.15
CA GLU A 22 1.10 3.32 19.56
C GLU A 22 1.29 2.97 21.04
N THR A 23 0.43 3.50 21.90
CA THR A 23 0.46 3.22 23.34
C THR A 23 0.22 1.74 23.62
N VAL A 24 -0.82 1.16 23.02
CA VAL A 24 -1.15 -0.26 23.21
C VAL A 24 -0.06 -1.15 22.63
N MET A 25 0.47 -0.85 21.44
CA MET A 25 1.57 -1.63 20.85
C MET A 25 2.80 -1.64 21.75
N ASN A 26 3.17 -0.50 22.33
CA ASN A 26 4.27 -0.43 23.29
C ASN A 26 3.99 -1.26 24.56
N GLN A 27 2.79 -1.15 25.14
CA GLN A 27 2.40 -1.91 26.33
C GLN A 27 2.39 -3.43 26.09
N LYS A 28 1.94 -3.85 24.92
CA LYS A 28 1.88 -5.27 24.50
C LYS A 28 3.20 -5.77 23.92
N LYS A 29 4.29 -4.99 24.03
CA LYS A 29 5.62 -5.31 23.47
C LYS A 29 5.55 -5.74 22.00
N TYR A 30 4.76 -5.02 21.21
CA TYR A 30 4.55 -5.27 19.79
C TYR A 30 3.95 -6.64 19.46
N SER A 31 3.15 -7.22 20.37
CA SER A 31 2.37 -8.43 20.06
C SER A 31 1.25 -8.13 19.05
N LEU A 32 1.50 -8.43 17.77
CA LEU A 32 0.62 -8.10 16.65
C LEU A 32 -0.64 -8.97 16.56
N LEU A 33 -0.66 -10.10 17.26
CA LEU A 33 -1.82 -10.98 17.38
C LEU A 33 -2.71 -10.60 18.57
N ASP A 34 -2.36 -9.56 19.33
CA ASP A 34 -3.24 -9.04 20.37
C ASP A 34 -4.51 -8.44 19.72
N ASN A 35 -5.66 -8.99 20.09
CA ASN A 35 -6.95 -8.61 19.54
C ASN A 35 -7.28 -7.12 19.71
N GLU A 36 -6.77 -6.48 20.75
CA GLU A 36 -6.95 -5.05 20.99
C GLU A 36 -6.21 -4.23 19.95
N VAL A 37 -4.95 -4.59 19.67
CA VAL A 37 -4.12 -3.92 18.67
C VAL A 37 -4.75 -4.06 17.27
N VAL A 38 -5.16 -5.28 16.90
CA VAL A 38 -5.83 -5.54 15.61
C VAL A 38 -7.09 -4.71 15.48
N LYS A 39 -7.97 -4.70 16.49
CA LYS A 39 -9.21 -3.92 16.47
C LYS A 39 -8.96 -2.42 16.35
N LEU A 40 -7.95 -1.90 17.05
CA LEU A 40 -7.57 -0.49 16.95
C LEU A 40 -7.06 -0.14 15.54
N SER A 41 -6.22 -0.98 14.96
CA SER A 41 -5.75 -0.80 13.58
C SER A 41 -6.90 -0.80 12.58
N GLN A 42 -7.83 -1.77 12.68
CA GLN A 42 -9.00 -1.83 11.79
C GLN A 42 -9.93 -0.63 12.00
N PHE A 43 -10.10 -0.17 13.24
CA PHE A 43 -10.87 1.04 13.51
C PHE A 43 -10.21 2.27 12.86
N LEU A 44 -8.89 2.35 12.94
CA LEU A 44 -8.11 3.42 12.31
C LEU A 44 -8.23 3.38 10.78
N ASP A 45 -8.22 2.21 10.14
CA ASP A 45 -8.51 2.06 8.69
C ASP A 45 -9.84 2.73 8.32
N ASN A 46 -10.88 2.50 9.13
CA ASN A 46 -12.22 3.05 8.91
C ASN A 46 -12.24 4.57 9.00
N LEU A 47 -11.56 5.14 9.99
CA LEU A 47 -11.47 6.59 10.17
C LEU A 47 -10.65 7.24 9.06
N ILE A 48 -9.49 6.69 8.72
CA ILE A 48 -8.63 7.20 7.65
C ILE A 48 -9.38 7.18 6.35
N TYR A 49 -9.99 6.05 5.99
CA TYR A 49 -10.75 5.94 4.75
C TYR A 49 -11.85 7.00 4.68
N LYS A 50 -12.69 7.11 5.73
CA LYS A 50 -13.75 8.14 5.79
C LYS A 50 -13.21 9.56 5.63
N CYS A 51 -12.05 9.86 6.24
CA CYS A 51 -11.40 11.15 6.12
C CYS A 51 -10.89 11.40 4.68
N VAL A 52 -10.21 10.40 4.09
CA VAL A 52 -9.68 10.47 2.71
C VAL A 52 -10.80 10.69 1.70
N ILE A 53 -11.95 10.04 1.85
CA ILE A 53 -13.08 10.20 0.92
C ILE A 53 -13.99 11.37 1.25
N CYS A 54 -13.86 12.06 2.39
CA CYS A 54 -14.87 13.02 2.82
C CYS A 54 -15.03 14.22 1.88
N GLU A 55 -13.96 14.62 1.20
CA GLU A 55 -13.95 15.75 0.26
C GLU A 55 -14.42 15.34 -1.15
N MET A 56 -14.65 14.05 -1.35
CA MET A 56 -14.65 13.46 -2.67
C MET A 56 -15.94 12.63 -2.79
N ARG A 57 -16.81 12.99 -3.75
CA ARG A 57 -18.01 12.19 -4.09
C ARG A 57 -17.58 10.87 -4.75
N LEU A 58 -16.86 10.03 -4.02
CA LEU A 58 -16.14 8.90 -4.56
C LEU A 58 -16.93 7.62 -4.43
N LYS A 59 -16.53 6.71 -5.32
CA LYS A 59 -16.84 5.30 -5.42
C LYS A 59 -17.09 4.63 -4.07
N GLU A 60 -18.15 3.84 -4.01
CA GLU A 60 -18.49 3.09 -2.81
C GLU A 60 -17.55 1.88 -2.69
N ILE A 61 -17.01 1.64 -1.49
CA ILE A 61 -16.40 0.33 -1.22
C ILE A 61 -17.52 -0.70 -1.15
N SER A 62 -17.45 -1.68 -2.03
CA SER A 62 -18.35 -2.82 -1.99
C SER A 62 -18.17 -3.64 -0.70
N ASN A 63 -19.22 -4.32 -0.29
CA ASN A 63 -19.11 -5.37 0.74
C ASN A 63 -18.41 -6.64 0.22
N TYR A 64 -18.01 -6.68 -1.06
CA TYR A 64 -17.26 -7.80 -1.63
C TYR A 64 -15.84 -7.78 -1.09
N GLN A 65 -15.50 -8.84 -0.37
CA GLN A 65 -14.19 -9.03 0.24
C GLN A 65 -13.45 -10.15 -0.49
N ARG A 66 -12.19 -9.88 -0.81
CA ARG A 66 -11.25 -10.86 -1.35
C ARG A 66 -10.19 -11.13 -0.30
N SER A 67 -9.95 -12.42 -0.03
CA SER A 67 -8.83 -12.84 0.81
C SER A 67 -7.50 -12.43 0.20
N LEU A 68 -6.46 -12.29 1.02
CA LEU A 68 -5.12 -11.97 0.55
C LEU A 68 -4.42 -13.14 -0.19
N ASN A 69 -5.09 -14.29 -0.29
CA ASN A 69 -4.64 -15.45 -1.06
C ASN A 69 -4.88 -15.25 -2.56
N ASN A 70 -3.84 -15.52 -3.36
CA ASN A 70 -3.88 -15.47 -4.82
C ASN A 70 -4.53 -14.17 -5.36
N ILE A 71 -3.88 -13.04 -5.08
CA ILE A 71 -4.34 -11.71 -5.49
C ILE A 71 -3.71 -11.27 -6.82
N PHE A 72 -3.21 -12.19 -7.63
CA PHE A 72 -2.61 -11.87 -8.91
C PHE A 72 -3.57 -11.12 -9.84
N GLY A 73 -3.00 -10.24 -10.66
CA GLY A 73 -3.72 -9.31 -11.51
C GLY A 73 -4.45 -8.19 -10.77
N THR A 74 -4.17 -7.97 -9.48
CA THR A 74 -4.78 -6.88 -8.72
C THR A 74 -3.84 -5.68 -8.59
N HIS A 75 -4.43 -4.50 -8.76
CA HIS A 75 -3.87 -3.21 -8.41
C HIS A 75 -4.71 -2.65 -7.26
N SER A 76 -4.09 -2.54 -6.08
CA SER A 76 -4.77 -2.24 -4.82
C SER A 76 -4.16 -1.03 -4.11
N THR A 77 -4.95 -0.28 -3.36
CA THR A 77 -4.50 0.87 -2.56
C THR A 77 -4.61 0.59 -1.06
N PHE A 78 -3.78 1.22 -0.24
CA PHE A 78 -3.87 1.25 1.21
C PHE A 78 -3.54 2.66 1.71
N TYR A 79 -4.38 3.22 2.57
CA TYR A 79 -4.14 4.52 3.20
C TYR A 79 -3.67 4.30 4.64
N TYR A 80 -2.38 4.49 4.90
CA TYR A 80 -1.80 4.34 6.23
C TYR A 80 -1.67 5.68 6.94
N TYR A 81 -1.55 5.66 8.27
CA TYR A 81 -1.36 6.86 9.07
C TYR A 81 -0.43 6.55 10.24
N GLY A 82 0.83 6.96 10.12
CA GLY A 82 1.91 6.60 11.04
C GLY A 82 2.50 5.20 10.81
N ASN A 83 3.74 5.02 11.26
CA ASN A 83 4.53 3.82 10.98
C ASN A 83 3.94 2.56 11.62
N GLN A 84 3.39 2.65 12.82
CA GLN A 84 2.83 1.48 13.50
C GLN A 84 1.60 0.92 12.77
N HIS A 85 0.75 1.81 12.27
CA HIS A 85 -0.39 1.42 11.44
C HIS A 85 0.06 0.78 10.12
N LEU A 86 1.08 1.36 9.48
CA LEU A 86 1.70 0.80 8.28
C LEU A 86 2.27 -0.60 8.55
N PHE A 87 3.13 -0.75 9.55
CA PHE A 87 3.87 -1.98 9.82
C PHE A 87 2.95 -3.14 10.20
N MET A 88 1.89 -2.87 10.99
CA MET A 88 0.89 -3.88 11.31
C MET A 88 0.19 -4.41 10.04
N ASN A 89 -0.28 -3.52 9.17
CA ASN A 89 -0.95 -3.93 7.94
C ASN A 89 0.02 -4.64 6.97
N MET A 90 1.25 -4.14 6.84
CA MET A 90 2.28 -4.77 6.01
C MET A 90 2.66 -6.15 6.54
N TYR A 91 2.72 -6.35 7.86
CA TYR A 91 2.99 -7.67 8.44
C TYR A 91 2.01 -8.72 7.95
N PHE A 92 0.70 -8.48 8.08
CA PHE A 92 -0.31 -9.43 7.62
C PHE A 92 -0.29 -9.61 6.10
N TYR A 93 -0.13 -8.51 5.36
CA TYR A 93 -0.11 -8.55 3.90
C TYR A 93 1.09 -9.31 3.32
N ILE A 94 2.28 -9.11 3.90
CA ILE A 94 3.52 -9.81 3.53
C ILE A 94 3.45 -11.27 3.96
N LEU A 95 2.99 -11.56 5.18
CA LEU A 95 2.91 -12.92 5.71
C LEU A 95 2.02 -13.82 4.84
N GLU A 96 0.89 -13.31 4.34
CA GLU A 96 0.05 -14.05 3.40
C GLU A 96 0.74 -14.27 2.05
N GLY A 97 1.48 -13.30 1.53
CA GLY A 97 2.28 -13.50 0.32
C GLY A 97 3.34 -14.61 0.48
N LEU A 98 4.07 -14.60 1.60
CA LEU A 98 5.07 -15.62 1.92
C LEU A 98 4.45 -17.02 2.04
N LYS A 99 3.29 -17.15 2.70
CA LYS A 99 2.55 -18.43 2.78
C LYS A 99 2.14 -18.96 1.40
N ASN A 100 1.89 -18.08 0.45
CA ASN A 100 1.52 -18.41 -0.93
C ASN A 100 2.75 -18.63 -1.84
N ASN A 101 3.96 -18.71 -1.26
CA ASN A 101 5.22 -18.84 -1.99
C ASN A 101 5.45 -17.71 -3.01
N GLU A 102 5.07 -16.48 -2.66
CA GLU A 102 5.25 -15.30 -3.50
C GLU A 102 6.55 -14.57 -3.13
N LEU A 103 7.23 -14.01 -4.13
CA LEU A 103 8.34 -13.10 -3.91
C LEU A 103 7.81 -11.71 -3.57
N ILE A 104 8.28 -11.13 -2.47
CA ILE A 104 7.80 -9.85 -1.98
C ILE A 104 8.78 -8.75 -2.39
N TYR A 105 8.29 -7.77 -3.15
CA TYR A 105 9.07 -6.62 -3.57
C TYR A 105 8.55 -5.34 -2.95
N LEU A 106 9.45 -4.62 -2.26
CA LEU A 106 9.16 -3.36 -1.59
C LEU A 106 9.85 -2.21 -2.32
N PHE A 107 9.09 -1.14 -2.58
CA PHE A 107 9.63 0.14 -3.00
C PHE A 107 9.10 1.25 -2.10
N MET A 108 9.91 1.68 -1.15
CA MET A 108 9.55 2.69 -0.16
C MET A 108 10.80 3.46 0.28
N GLU A 109 10.64 4.45 1.15
CA GLU A 109 11.77 5.15 1.76
C GLU A 109 12.72 4.20 2.49
N GLU A 110 14.02 4.46 2.41
CA GLU A 110 15.05 3.55 2.93
C GLU A 110 14.95 3.36 4.46
N SER A 111 14.62 4.42 5.20
CA SER A 111 14.37 4.35 6.65
C SER A 111 13.18 3.45 6.97
N ILE A 112 12.03 3.70 6.32
CA ILE A 112 10.81 2.90 6.51
C ILE A 112 11.03 1.43 6.12
N TYR A 113 11.77 1.19 5.04
CA TYR A 113 12.13 -0.18 4.62
C TYR A 113 12.95 -0.90 5.69
N LYS A 114 13.99 -0.24 6.23
CA LYS A 114 14.84 -0.81 7.29
C LYS A 114 14.02 -1.11 8.55
N ASP A 115 13.21 -0.16 8.99
CA ASP A 115 12.36 -0.30 10.16
C ASP A 115 11.33 -1.44 9.98
N LEU A 116 10.72 -1.55 8.79
CA LEU A 116 9.81 -2.64 8.46
C LEU A 116 10.52 -4.00 8.49
N LEU A 117 11.74 -4.10 7.95
CA LEU A 117 12.51 -5.35 8.01
C LEU A 117 12.87 -5.74 9.44
N GLU A 118 13.28 -4.78 10.28
CA GLU A 118 13.55 -5.03 11.69
C GLU A 118 12.29 -5.48 12.43
N PHE A 119 11.16 -4.82 12.16
CA PHE A 119 9.86 -5.19 12.69
C PHE A 119 9.43 -6.61 12.29
N LEU A 120 9.59 -6.98 11.01
CA LEU A 120 9.30 -8.33 10.51
C LEU A 120 10.19 -9.39 11.18
N LYS A 121 11.50 -9.13 11.29
CA LYS A 121 12.45 -10.02 11.99
C LYS A 121 12.10 -10.20 13.46
N GLY A 122 11.77 -9.10 14.14
CA GLY A 122 11.33 -9.11 15.55
C GLY A 122 10.07 -9.97 15.78
N ASN A 123 9.27 -10.16 14.73
CA ASN A 123 8.07 -11.00 14.72
C ASN A 123 8.29 -12.38 14.04
N ASN A 124 9.53 -12.84 13.96
CA ASN A 124 9.92 -14.16 13.43
C ASN A 124 9.51 -14.41 11.96
N VAL A 125 9.42 -13.37 11.15
CA VAL A 125 9.21 -13.52 9.70
C VAL A 125 10.55 -13.72 9.01
N LEU A 126 10.64 -14.76 8.16
CA LEU A 126 11.81 -14.98 7.30
C LEU A 126 11.79 -13.96 6.16
N ILE A 127 12.74 -13.03 6.18
CA ILE A 127 12.78 -11.89 5.24
C ILE A 127 13.62 -12.15 3.98
N GLU A 128 14.14 -13.36 3.78
CA GLU A 128 14.99 -13.71 2.63
C GLU A 128 14.26 -13.56 1.27
N HIS A 129 12.93 -13.70 1.31
CA HIS A 129 12.03 -13.49 0.17
C HIS A 129 11.41 -12.09 0.12
N VAL A 130 11.89 -11.17 0.98
CA VAL A 130 11.43 -9.77 1.04
C VAL A 130 12.57 -8.88 0.56
N LYS A 131 12.43 -8.34 -0.66
CA LYS A 131 13.51 -7.64 -1.35
C LYS A 131 13.12 -6.23 -1.71
N PHE A 132 14.08 -5.31 -1.62
CA PHE A 132 13.93 -3.98 -2.17
C PHE A 132 13.99 -4.03 -3.70
N LYS A 133 13.01 -3.44 -4.38
CA LYS A 133 13.01 -3.34 -5.85
C LYS A 133 12.46 -2.00 -6.28
N ASN A 134 13.27 -1.20 -6.95
CA ASN A 134 12.85 0.10 -7.45
C ASN A 134 11.86 -0.02 -8.62
N VAL A 135 10.79 0.77 -8.63
CA VAL A 135 9.79 0.83 -9.71
C VAL A 135 10.18 1.78 -10.86
N LYS A 136 11.35 2.43 -10.79
CA LYS A 136 11.82 3.40 -11.78
C LYS A 136 11.79 2.87 -13.21
N GLU A 137 12.21 1.62 -13.43
CA GLU A 137 12.16 1.02 -14.77
C GLU A 137 10.72 0.79 -15.25
N LEU A 138 9.78 0.46 -14.35
CA LEU A 138 8.36 0.33 -14.69
C LEU A 138 7.78 1.68 -15.11
N ILE A 139 8.03 2.74 -14.34
CA ILE A 139 7.57 4.11 -14.65
C ILE A 139 8.22 4.61 -15.95
N LYS A 140 9.52 4.37 -16.14
CA LYS A 140 10.24 4.73 -17.36
C LYS A 140 9.67 3.99 -18.57
N GLY A 141 9.44 2.69 -18.47
CA GLY A 141 8.83 1.88 -19.53
C GLY A 141 7.45 2.42 -19.92
N ASN A 142 6.63 2.77 -18.93
CA ASN A 142 5.35 3.42 -19.17
C ASN A 142 5.51 4.79 -19.88
N ARG A 143 6.42 5.62 -19.43
CA ARG A 143 6.64 6.95 -20.03
C ARG A 143 7.11 6.87 -21.48
N GLU A 144 7.96 5.89 -21.80
CA GLU A 144 8.56 5.76 -23.12
C GLU A 144 7.61 5.11 -24.15
N CYS A 145 6.74 4.17 -23.72
CA CYS A 145 5.94 3.35 -24.63
C CYS A 145 4.51 3.07 -24.13
N GLY A 146 4.00 3.81 -23.15
CA GLY A 146 2.70 3.59 -22.52
C GLY A 146 2.55 2.18 -21.93
N LEU A 147 1.32 1.67 -21.98
CA LEU A 147 0.95 0.34 -21.49
C LEU A 147 1.84 -0.79 -22.03
N ASP A 148 2.21 -0.75 -23.31
CA ASP A 148 3.06 -1.79 -23.91
C ASP A 148 4.48 -1.77 -23.31
N GLY A 149 5.01 -0.58 -23.03
CA GLY A 149 6.28 -0.44 -22.32
C GLY A 149 6.21 -1.03 -20.92
N LEU A 150 5.15 -0.70 -20.17
CA LEU A 150 4.94 -1.22 -18.83
C LEU A 150 4.80 -2.76 -18.82
N LYS A 151 3.98 -3.33 -19.72
CA LYS A 151 3.83 -4.79 -19.87
C LYS A 151 5.17 -5.48 -20.15
N ARG A 152 6.00 -4.90 -21.03
CA ARG A 152 7.34 -5.45 -21.31
C ARG A 152 8.23 -5.44 -20.07
N GLU A 153 8.25 -4.37 -19.28
CA GLU A 153 9.07 -4.33 -18.07
C GLU A 153 8.58 -5.31 -17.00
N ILE A 154 7.27 -5.45 -16.82
CA ILE A 154 6.69 -6.48 -15.94
C ILE A 154 7.08 -7.89 -16.41
N GLN A 155 6.97 -8.17 -17.71
CA GLN A 155 7.35 -9.46 -18.29
C GLN A 155 8.84 -9.76 -18.12
N LYS A 156 9.72 -8.78 -18.31
CA LYS A 156 11.17 -8.96 -18.07
C LYS A 156 11.47 -9.37 -16.64
N ILE A 157 10.73 -8.80 -15.68
CA ILE A 157 10.83 -9.21 -14.29
C ILE A 157 10.31 -10.64 -14.14
N GLY A 158 9.15 -10.95 -14.73
CA GLY A 158 8.54 -12.29 -14.81
C GLY A 158 9.46 -13.39 -15.37
N LEU A 159 10.38 -13.03 -16.26
CA LEU A 159 11.33 -13.93 -16.92
C LEU A 159 12.69 -13.99 -16.22
N SER A 160 12.88 -13.32 -15.07
CA SER A 160 14.10 -13.50 -14.31
C SER A 160 14.14 -14.90 -13.71
N GLY A 161 15.29 -15.58 -13.80
CA GLY A 161 15.46 -16.92 -13.21
C GLY A 161 15.20 -16.97 -11.70
N GLU A 162 15.19 -15.81 -11.04
CA GLU A 162 14.80 -15.63 -9.65
C GLU A 162 13.33 -16.02 -9.39
N LEU A 163 12.43 -15.94 -10.38
CA LEU A 163 11.01 -16.25 -10.20
C LEU A 163 10.63 -17.70 -10.49
N GLU A 164 11.55 -18.53 -11.00
CA GLU A 164 11.26 -19.93 -11.33
C GLU A 164 10.81 -20.75 -10.12
N GLU A 165 11.21 -20.33 -8.91
CA GLU A 165 10.87 -21.00 -7.65
C GLU A 165 9.63 -20.42 -6.94
N TYR A 166 9.05 -19.32 -7.45
CA TYR A 166 7.94 -18.61 -6.81
C TYR A 166 6.64 -18.72 -7.60
N SER A 167 5.50 -18.64 -6.90
CA SER A 167 4.18 -18.64 -7.53
C SER A 167 3.89 -17.33 -8.28
N GLY A 168 4.54 -16.24 -7.90
CA GLY A 168 4.39 -14.92 -8.47
C GLY A 168 5.02 -13.82 -7.62
N ILE A 169 4.67 -12.57 -7.91
CA ILE A 169 5.19 -11.38 -7.22
C ILE A 169 4.08 -10.65 -6.46
N ARG A 170 4.41 -10.20 -5.25
CA ARG A 170 3.64 -9.21 -4.50
C ARG A 170 4.44 -7.93 -4.36
N TRP A 171 4.12 -6.95 -5.20
CA TRP A 171 4.69 -5.62 -5.10
C TRP A 171 3.96 -4.77 -4.07
N ILE A 172 4.74 -4.01 -3.31
CA ILE A 172 4.27 -2.97 -2.40
C ILE A 172 5.08 -1.72 -2.73
N GLY A 173 4.41 -0.70 -3.27
CA GLY A 173 5.02 0.56 -3.67
C GLY A 173 4.50 1.72 -2.83
N GLN A 174 5.38 2.61 -2.41
CA GLN A 174 5.03 3.86 -1.73
C GLN A 174 4.97 5.00 -2.75
N PRO A 175 3.76 5.52 -3.07
CA PRO A 175 3.58 6.59 -4.03
C PRO A 175 4.43 7.83 -3.77
N SER A 176 4.59 8.26 -2.52
CA SER A 176 5.43 9.41 -2.17
C SER A 176 6.89 9.22 -2.63
N CYS A 177 7.45 8.02 -2.47
CA CYS A 177 8.78 7.67 -2.95
C CYS A 177 8.83 7.63 -4.49
N ALA A 178 7.78 7.11 -5.16
CA ALA A 178 7.70 7.08 -6.62
C ALA A 178 7.63 8.48 -7.23
N ILE A 179 6.78 9.35 -6.67
CA ILE A 179 6.61 10.75 -7.07
C ILE A 179 7.92 11.51 -6.89
N ARG A 180 8.56 11.40 -5.72
CA ARG A 180 9.84 12.06 -5.40
C ARG A 180 10.96 11.70 -6.38
N ASN A 181 11.04 10.44 -6.79
CA ASN A 181 12.10 9.95 -7.68
C ASN A 181 11.82 10.21 -9.17
N ASN A 182 10.62 10.66 -9.52
CA ASN A 182 10.19 10.90 -10.89
C ASN A 182 9.45 12.25 -10.95
N SER A 183 8.14 12.24 -11.15
CA SER A 183 7.24 13.37 -11.01
C SER A 183 5.84 12.86 -10.66
N GLU A 184 4.98 13.72 -10.12
CA GLU A 184 3.56 13.39 -9.89
C GLU A 184 2.90 12.92 -11.18
N ARG A 185 3.11 13.66 -12.28
CA ARG A 185 2.56 13.34 -13.59
C ARG A 185 2.99 11.95 -14.10
N ASP A 186 4.29 11.67 -14.09
CA ASP A 186 4.83 10.39 -14.56
C ASP A 186 4.28 9.22 -13.73
N PHE A 187 4.15 9.41 -12.41
CA PHE A 187 3.56 8.42 -11.50
C PHE A 187 2.08 8.18 -11.82
N LEU A 188 1.27 9.23 -11.97
CA LEU A 188 -0.16 9.09 -12.25
C LEU A 188 -0.44 8.49 -13.63
N GLU A 189 0.35 8.84 -14.65
CA GLU A 189 0.28 8.20 -15.97
C GLU A 189 0.65 6.70 -15.91
N PHE A 190 1.57 6.32 -15.01
CA PHE A 190 1.92 4.93 -14.74
C PHE A 190 0.78 4.18 -14.03
N GLU A 191 0.18 4.75 -12.99
CA GLU A 191 -0.91 4.10 -12.24
C GLU A 191 -2.12 3.78 -13.13
N LYS A 192 -2.47 4.68 -14.06
CA LYS A 192 -3.60 4.51 -15.00
C LYS A 192 -3.48 3.24 -15.84
N ASN A 193 -2.27 2.86 -16.23
CA ASN A 193 -2.03 1.68 -17.06
C ASN A 193 -1.77 0.42 -16.23
N LEU A 194 -1.47 0.56 -14.94
CA LEU A 194 -0.95 -0.53 -14.12
C LEU A 194 -1.97 -1.66 -13.92
N THR A 195 -3.25 -1.32 -13.69
CA THR A 195 -4.33 -2.30 -13.60
C THR A 195 -4.40 -3.20 -14.82
N GLU A 196 -4.35 -2.62 -16.02
CA GLU A 196 -4.38 -3.38 -17.26
C GLU A 196 -3.06 -4.14 -17.50
N ALA A 197 -1.93 -3.57 -17.09
CA ALA A 197 -0.63 -4.21 -17.23
C ALA A 197 -0.46 -5.44 -16.34
N LEU A 198 -1.10 -5.47 -15.17
CA LEU A 198 -1.10 -6.61 -14.25
C LEU A 198 -2.11 -7.69 -14.65
N CYS A 199 -3.09 -7.38 -15.51
CA CYS A 199 -4.10 -8.33 -15.92
C CYS A 199 -3.47 -9.60 -16.55
N ASN A 200 -3.86 -10.78 -16.04
CA ASN A 200 -3.32 -12.09 -16.43
C ASN A 200 -1.81 -12.28 -16.18
N VAL A 201 -1.23 -11.50 -15.28
CA VAL A 201 0.15 -11.67 -14.80
C VAL A 201 0.12 -12.26 -13.40
N ASN A 202 1.06 -13.17 -13.07
CA ASN A 202 1.30 -13.66 -11.71
C ASN A 202 2.01 -12.59 -10.86
N ALA A 203 1.43 -11.39 -10.82
CA ALA A 203 1.90 -10.27 -10.05
C ALA A 203 0.70 -9.49 -9.49
N SER A 204 0.88 -8.91 -8.31
CA SER A 204 -0.03 -7.94 -7.70
C SER A 204 0.74 -6.71 -7.27
N LEU A 205 0.08 -5.55 -7.20
CA LEU A 205 0.69 -4.34 -6.68
C LEU A 205 -0.23 -3.66 -5.67
N LEU A 206 0.33 -3.33 -4.50
CA LEU A 206 -0.28 -2.52 -3.46
C LEU A 206 0.41 -1.15 -3.39
N CYS A 207 -0.31 -0.08 -3.67
CA CYS A 207 0.13 1.30 -3.43
C CYS A 207 -0.19 1.71 -1.98
N ILE A 208 0.82 2.05 -1.19
CA ILE A 208 0.68 2.46 0.21
C ILE A 208 0.79 3.99 0.35
N TYR A 209 -0.35 4.67 0.40
CA TYR A 209 -0.44 6.13 0.46
C TYR A 209 -0.34 6.63 1.91
N ASP A 210 0.49 7.65 2.10
CA ASP A 210 0.63 8.33 3.39
C ASP A 210 -0.55 9.28 3.62
N ALA A 211 -1.52 8.85 4.42
CA ALA A 211 -2.67 9.67 4.75
C ALA A 211 -2.31 10.80 5.72
N TYR A 212 -1.20 10.71 6.46
CA TYR A 212 -0.72 11.82 7.29
C TYR A 212 -0.24 12.97 6.38
N ASP A 213 0.57 12.67 5.36
CA ASP A 213 0.95 13.67 4.35
C ASP A 213 -0.29 14.32 3.76
N TYR A 214 -1.26 13.53 3.26
CA TYR A 214 -2.50 14.06 2.70
C TYR A 214 -3.30 14.97 3.64
N MET A 215 -3.42 14.60 4.91
CA MET A 215 -4.22 15.36 5.86
C MET A 215 -3.54 16.66 6.31
N HIS A 216 -2.21 16.70 6.39
CA HIS A 216 -1.48 17.79 7.06
C HIS A 216 -0.52 18.58 6.17
N GLU A 217 0.19 17.90 5.27
CA GLU A 217 1.36 18.46 4.57
C GLU A 217 1.09 18.65 3.06
N LYS A 218 0.35 17.72 2.46
CA LYS A 218 -0.01 17.64 1.03
C LYS A 218 1.22 17.79 0.13
N GLN A 219 2.37 17.32 0.60
CA GLN A 219 3.65 17.51 -0.09
C GLN A 219 3.77 16.57 -1.28
N PHE A 220 3.41 15.30 -1.12
CA PHE A 220 3.49 14.29 -2.18
C PHE A 220 2.13 13.64 -2.45
N ILE A 221 1.33 13.44 -1.41
CA ILE A 221 -0.02 12.89 -1.49
C ILE A 221 -0.99 14.06 -1.33
N ASN A 222 -1.48 14.58 -2.45
CA ASN A 222 -2.46 15.67 -2.48
C ASN A 222 -3.82 15.17 -3.02
N GLU A 223 -4.78 16.08 -3.18
CA GLU A 223 -6.13 15.77 -3.67
C GLU A 223 -6.13 15.11 -5.05
N THR A 224 -5.23 15.52 -5.94
CA THR A 224 -5.09 14.92 -7.28
C THR A 224 -4.65 13.47 -7.16
N VAL A 225 -3.63 13.20 -6.35
CA VAL A 225 -3.08 11.86 -6.13
C VAL A 225 -4.11 10.93 -5.50
N ILE A 226 -4.81 11.37 -4.45
CA ILE A 226 -5.88 10.57 -3.83
C ILE A 226 -7.02 10.32 -4.83
N LYS A 227 -7.43 11.32 -5.61
CA LYS A 227 -8.52 11.16 -6.58
C LYS A 227 -8.20 10.10 -7.61
N GLU A 228 -7.03 10.23 -8.22
CA GLU A 228 -6.56 9.29 -9.24
C GLU A 228 -6.33 7.89 -8.66
N SER A 229 -5.89 7.79 -7.39
CA SER A 229 -5.80 6.48 -6.72
C SER A 229 -7.16 5.75 -6.70
N MET A 230 -8.25 6.46 -6.38
CA MET A 230 -9.58 5.86 -6.32
C MET A 230 -10.17 5.56 -7.71
N ASP A 231 -9.68 6.23 -8.75
CA ASP A 231 -10.09 5.99 -10.12
C ASP A 231 -9.36 4.80 -10.76
N THR A 232 -8.11 4.57 -10.38
CA THR A 232 -7.21 3.59 -11.03
C THR A 232 -7.12 2.24 -10.33
N HIS A 233 -7.35 2.17 -9.01
CA HIS A 233 -7.26 0.92 -8.25
C HIS A 233 -8.58 0.14 -8.26
N ASN A 234 -8.48 -1.19 -8.26
CA ASN A 234 -9.64 -2.08 -8.25
C ASN A 234 -10.05 -2.47 -6.83
N TYR A 235 -9.10 -2.40 -5.89
CA TYR A 235 -9.29 -2.82 -4.51
C TYR A 235 -8.63 -1.86 -3.54
N ILE A 236 -9.14 -1.85 -2.32
CA ILE A 236 -8.51 -1.21 -1.16
C ILE A 236 -8.22 -2.26 -0.10
N LEU A 237 -6.99 -2.26 0.43
CA LEU A 237 -6.64 -3.02 1.63
C LEU A 237 -7.23 -2.28 2.83
N LYS A 238 -8.17 -2.93 3.51
CA LYS A 238 -8.85 -2.37 4.67
C LYS A 238 -9.39 -3.48 5.53
N ASP A 239 -9.23 -3.36 6.84
CA ASP A 239 -9.60 -4.39 7.81
C ASP A 239 -8.87 -5.73 7.56
N LEU A 240 -7.61 -5.67 7.08
CA LEU A 240 -6.77 -6.82 6.71
C LEU A 240 -7.27 -7.66 5.51
N VAL A 241 -8.21 -7.14 4.72
CA VAL A 241 -8.73 -7.78 3.50
C VAL A 241 -8.75 -6.81 2.33
N LEU A 242 -8.79 -7.32 1.10
CA LEU A 242 -9.03 -6.48 -0.08
C LEU A 242 -10.53 -6.30 -0.29
N LYS A 243 -10.99 -5.05 -0.39
CA LYS A 243 -12.40 -4.71 -0.70
C LYS A 243 -12.46 -4.05 -2.06
N ALA A 244 -13.40 -4.46 -2.91
CA ALA A 244 -13.49 -3.89 -4.25
C ALA A 244 -14.02 -2.44 -4.21
N ILE A 245 -13.47 -1.58 -5.06
CA ILE A 245 -13.85 -0.19 -5.24
C ILE A 245 -14.83 -0.12 -6.43
N ASN A 246 -16.05 0.38 -6.21
CA ASN A 246 -17.13 0.47 -7.21
C ASN A 246 -17.39 1.91 -7.68
#